data_AF-A0A2V7YMV4-F1
#
_entry.id   AF-A0A2V7YMV4-F1
#
_cell.length_a   1.000
_cell.length_b   1.000
_cell.length_c   1.000
_cell.angle_alpha   90.00
_cell.angle_beta   90.00
_cell.angle_gamma   90.00
#
_symmetry.space_group_name_H-M   'P 1'
#
loop_
_entity.id
_entity.type
_entity.pdbx_description
1 polymer ?
#
loop_
_entity_poly.entity_id
_entity_poly.type
_entity_poly.pdbx_seq_one_letter_code
_entity_poly.pdbx_strand_id
1 'polypeptide(L)'
;MPRSSIADSIAGWEKAVANARANAMDVPGMEAYLAPLEKILADAKDLTARLDMRLGIKQQETRDRRALIQEGSFQVSRIRSAIKAFYGRNSERVIELGARPVRPRTGKVQQAKAKPPAVSPPGTSGPPSPPAAAPNEKDEAPRNPTAG
;
A
#
# COMPACT_ATOMS: atom_id res chain seq x y z
N MET A 1 4.52 24.24 -14.78
CA MET A 1 4.45 24.85 -13.44
C MET A 1 4.43 23.72 -12.42
N PRO A 2 5.43 23.59 -11.54
CA PRO A 2 5.34 22.63 -10.42
C PRO A 2 4.13 22.99 -9.55
N ARG A 3 3.40 21.98 -9.09
CA ARG A 3 2.19 22.16 -8.28
C ARG A 3 2.66 22.44 -6.85
N SER A 4 2.62 23.70 -6.39
CA SER A 4 2.96 24.04 -5.01
C SER A 4 1.97 23.37 -4.06
N SER A 5 2.45 22.72 -3.01
CA SER A 5 1.59 22.15 -1.97
C SER A 5 0.95 23.28 -1.17
N ILE A 6 -0.24 23.02 -0.60
CA ILE A 6 -0.86 23.96 0.33
C ILE A 6 0.02 24.23 1.56
N ALA A 7 0.81 23.24 1.98
CA ALA A 7 1.79 23.38 3.06
C ALA A 7 2.90 24.37 2.69
N ASP A 8 3.40 24.33 1.45
CA ASP A 8 4.42 25.26 0.95
C ASP A 8 3.86 26.68 0.91
N SER A 9 2.59 26.84 0.51
CA SER A 9 1.89 28.12 0.51
C SER A 9 1.73 28.67 1.93
N ILE A 10 1.30 27.86 2.89
CA ILE A 10 1.14 28.27 4.30
C ILE A 10 2.49 28.72 4.88
N ALA A 11 3.56 27.94 4.66
CA ALA A 11 4.90 28.31 5.13
C ALA A 11 5.40 29.61 4.48
N GLY A 12 5.11 29.81 3.19
CA GLY A 12 5.39 31.06 2.48
C GLY A 12 4.66 32.27 3.09
N TRP A 13 3.37 32.11 3.42
CA TRP A 13 2.58 33.17 4.04
C TRP A 13 3.01 33.48 5.47
N GLU A 14 3.34 32.46 6.27
CA GLU A 14 3.89 32.63 7.62
C GLU A 14 5.17 33.46 7.58
N LYS A 15 6.09 33.11 6.67
CA LYS A 15 7.33 33.85 6.48
C LYS A 15 7.06 35.30 6.04
N ALA A 16 6.10 35.51 5.14
CA ALA A 16 5.71 36.85 4.70
C ALA A 16 5.15 37.69 5.86
N VAL A 17 4.27 37.13 6.68
CA VAL A 17 3.72 37.81 7.88
C VAL A 17 4.83 38.12 8.88
N ALA A 18 5.72 37.18 9.17
CA ALA A 18 6.83 37.38 10.09
C ALA A 18 7.77 38.51 9.63
N ASN A 19 8.15 38.49 8.35
CA ASN A 19 8.99 39.54 7.77
C ASN A 19 8.28 40.90 7.76
N ALA A 20 7.00 40.93 7.41
CA ALA A 20 6.21 42.14 7.38
C ALA A 20 6.06 42.77 8.76
N ARG A 21 5.84 41.96 9.81
CA ARG A 21 5.81 42.44 11.20
C ARG A 21 7.17 42.96 11.67
N ALA A 22 8.26 42.31 11.28
CA ALA A 22 9.62 42.74 11.64
C ALA A 22 9.99 44.11 11.04
N ASN A 23 9.42 44.48 9.89
CA ASN A 23 9.69 45.74 9.18
C ASN A 23 8.47 46.68 9.16
N ALA A 24 7.51 46.49 10.07
CA ALA A 24 6.23 47.22 10.05
C ALA A 24 6.39 48.74 10.22
N MET A 25 7.47 49.20 10.88
CA MET A 25 7.80 50.61 11.06
C MET A 25 8.24 51.29 9.75
N ASP A 26 8.72 50.53 8.77
CA ASP A 26 9.27 51.08 7.51
C ASP A 26 8.19 51.30 6.45
N VAL A 27 7.01 50.69 6.61
CA VAL A 27 5.91 50.75 5.63
C VAL A 27 4.62 51.20 6.32
N PRO A 28 4.28 52.50 6.25
CA PRO A 28 3.02 53.00 6.76
C PRO A 28 1.81 52.30 6.11
N GLY A 29 0.85 51.86 6.93
CA GLY A 29 -0.38 51.20 6.45
C GLY A 29 -0.25 49.71 6.14
N MET A 30 0.89 49.09 6.47
CA MET A 30 1.11 47.64 6.32
C MET A 30 0.10 46.79 7.09
N GLU A 31 -0.40 47.27 8.24
CA GLU A 31 -1.36 46.50 9.06
C GLU A 31 -2.65 46.15 8.31
N ALA A 32 -3.07 47.01 7.37
CA ALA A 32 -4.26 46.78 6.55
C ALA A 32 -4.15 45.54 5.66
N TYR A 33 -2.93 45.12 5.31
CA TYR A 33 -2.65 43.93 4.50
C TYR A 33 -2.31 42.70 5.36
N LEU A 34 -1.73 42.92 6.55
CA LEU A 34 -1.40 41.84 7.48
C LEU A 34 -2.66 41.16 8.05
N ALA A 35 -3.65 41.95 8.49
CA ALA A 35 -4.83 41.38 9.13
C ALA A 35 -5.63 40.41 8.23
N PRO A 36 -5.89 40.73 6.94
CA PRO A 36 -6.50 39.76 6.02
C PRO A 36 -5.67 38.50 5.79
N LEU A 37 -4.34 38.64 5.64
CA LEU A 37 -3.45 37.50 5.40
C LEU A 37 -3.40 36.56 6.61
N GLU A 38 -3.34 37.11 7.83
CA GLU A 38 -3.35 36.33 9.06
C GLU A 38 -4.64 35.55 9.24
N LYS A 39 -5.78 36.14 8.86
CA LYS A 39 -7.06 35.43 8.83
C LYS A 39 -7.03 34.25 7.85
N ILE A 40 -6.59 34.48 6.61
CA ILE A 40 -6.49 33.42 5.59
C ILE A 40 -5.58 32.30 6.09
N LEU A 41 -4.47 32.64 6.73
CA LEU A 41 -3.50 31.70 7.29
C LEU A 41 -4.13 30.86 8.40
N ALA A 42 -4.88 31.47 9.31
CA ALA A 42 -5.62 30.77 10.35
C ALA A 42 -6.66 29.79 9.76
N ASP A 43 -7.46 30.25 8.80
CA ASP A 43 -8.47 29.44 8.11
C ASP A 43 -7.83 28.26 7.37
N ALA A 44 -6.70 28.47 6.70
CA ALA A 44 -5.98 27.43 5.97
C ALA A 44 -5.43 26.33 6.89
N LYS A 45 -4.87 26.72 8.05
CA LYS A 45 -4.38 25.78 9.06
C LYS A 45 -5.50 24.94 9.66
N ASP A 46 -6.59 25.61 10.05
CA ASP A 46 -7.77 24.94 10.60
C ASP A 46 -8.39 23.97 9.60
N LEU A 47 -8.52 24.37 8.33
CA LEU A 47 -9.00 23.47 7.28
C LEU A 47 -8.07 22.27 7.08
N THR A 48 -6.76 22.47 7.08
CA THR A 48 -5.77 21.40 6.94
C THR A 48 -5.91 20.38 8.07
N ALA A 49 -6.02 20.85 9.32
CA ALA A 49 -6.23 19.99 10.48
C ALA A 49 -7.53 19.16 10.37
N ARG A 50 -8.62 19.78 9.89
CA ARG A 50 -9.89 19.06 9.64
C ARG A 50 -9.76 18.01 8.54
N LEU A 51 -9.01 18.29 7.48
CA LEU A 51 -8.78 17.33 6.41
C LEU A 51 -7.97 16.13 6.90
N ASP A 52 -6.94 16.35 7.71
CA ASP A 52 -6.13 15.28 8.30
C ASP A 52 -6.96 14.38 9.23
N MET A 53 -7.81 14.98 10.07
CA MET A 53 -8.75 14.22 10.90
C MET A 53 -9.71 13.37 10.04
N ARG A 54 -10.30 13.95 9.00
CA ARG A 54 -11.20 13.24 8.08
C ARG A 54 -10.49 12.13 7.31
N LEU A 55 -9.21 12.30 6.99
CA LEU A 55 -8.41 11.26 6.36
C LEU A 55 -8.28 10.04 7.28
N GLY A 56 -8.01 10.26 8.57
CA GLY A 56 -7.98 9.19 9.58
C GLY A 56 -9.32 8.45 9.67
N ILE A 57 -10.43 9.19 9.76
CA ILE A 57 -11.79 8.63 9.79
C ILE A 57 -12.04 7.77 8.54
N LYS A 58 -11.77 8.31 7.35
CA LYS A 58 -11.96 7.59 6.08
C LYS A 58 -11.16 6.30 6.03
N GLN A 59 -9.92 6.31 6.50
CA GLN A 59 -9.08 5.11 6.52
C GLN A 59 -9.67 4.04 7.44
N GLN A 60 -10.15 4.45 8.61
CA GLN A 60 -10.79 3.54 9.56
C GLN A 60 -12.09 2.95 8.99
N GLU A 61 -13.00 3.80 8.50
CA GLU A 61 -14.25 3.35 7.89
C GLU A 61 -14.03 2.43 6.68
N THR A 62 -12.96 2.65 5.91
CA THR A 62 -12.60 1.78 4.79
C THR A 62 -12.17 0.39 5.27
N ARG A 63 -11.43 0.31 6.38
CA ARG A 63 -11.04 -0.96 7.01
C ARG A 63 -12.26 -1.68 7.56
N ASP A 64 -13.13 -0.97 8.26
CA ASP A 64 -14.35 -1.52 8.86
C ASP A 64 -15.30 -2.04 7.78
N ARG A 65 -15.50 -1.26 6.70
CA ARG A 65 -16.26 -1.70 5.54
C ARG A 65 -15.69 -2.98 4.92
N ARG A 66 -14.36 -3.09 4.81
CA ARG A 66 -13.72 -4.29 4.27
C ARG A 66 -13.96 -5.51 5.17
N ALA A 67 -13.86 -5.33 6.49
CA ALA A 67 -14.13 -6.38 7.46
C ALA A 67 -15.60 -6.85 7.37
N LEU A 68 -16.55 -5.93 7.30
CA LEU A 68 -17.98 -6.23 7.15
C LEU A 68 -18.28 -7.02 5.86
N ILE A 69 -17.66 -6.64 4.73
CA ILE A 69 -17.82 -7.37 3.46
C ILE A 69 -17.28 -8.80 3.58
N GLN A 70 -16.13 -8.99 4.25
CA GLN A 70 -15.54 -10.30 4.45
C GLN A 70 -16.42 -11.18 5.35
N GLU A 71 -16.89 -10.66 6.47
CA GLU A 71 -17.78 -11.37 7.39
C GLU A 71 -19.10 -11.74 6.70
N GLY A 72 -19.72 -10.79 5.99
CA GLY A 72 -20.95 -11.07 5.22
C GLY A 72 -20.73 -12.15 4.16
N SER A 73 -19.59 -12.13 3.47
CA SER A 73 -19.24 -13.16 2.47
C SER A 73 -19.05 -14.55 3.11
N PHE A 74 -18.45 -14.60 4.30
CA PHE A 74 -18.30 -15.83 5.06
C PHE A 74 -19.66 -16.38 5.50
N GLN A 75 -20.55 -15.54 6.04
CA GLN A 75 -21.89 -15.95 6.45
C GLN A 75 -22.72 -16.46 5.27
N VAL A 76 -22.69 -15.77 4.13
CA VAL A 76 -23.36 -16.23 2.90
C VAL A 76 -22.81 -17.59 2.47
N SER A 77 -21.49 -17.80 2.57
CA SER A 77 -20.87 -19.09 2.24
C SER A 77 -21.34 -20.21 3.18
N ARG A 78 -21.48 -19.91 4.47
CA ARG A 78 -22.01 -20.85 5.48
C ARG A 78 -23.47 -21.20 5.20
N ILE A 79 -24.31 -20.22 4.92
CA ILE A 79 -25.72 -20.41 4.55
C ILE A 79 -25.83 -21.29 3.30
N ARG A 80 -25.07 -20.98 2.25
CA ARG A 80 -25.03 -21.79 1.01
C ARG A 80 -24.60 -23.24 1.27
N SER A 81 -23.68 -23.45 2.21
CA SER A 81 -23.20 -24.78 2.58
C SER A 81 -24.26 -25.56 3.35
N ALA A 82 -24.98 -24.90 4.27
CA ALA A 82 -26.11 -25.49 4.98
C ALA A 82 -27.25 -25.89 4.04
N ILE A 83 -27.62 -25.04 3.08
CA ILE A 83 -28.62 -25.34 2.04
C ILE A 83 -28.22 -26.60 1.26
N LYS A 84 -26.95 -26.70 0.83
CA LYS A 84 -26.45 -27.87 0.10
C LYS A 84 -26.47 -29.15 0.94
N ALA A 85 -26.18 -29.05 2.23
CA ALA A 85 -26.20 -30.19 3.14
C ALA A 85 -27.64 -30.70 3.34
N PHE A 86 -28.62 -29.79 3.44
CA PHE A 86 -30.02 -30.15 3.68
C PHE A 86 -30.72 -30.73 2.44
N TYR A 87 -30.57 -30.11 1.26
CA TYR A 87 -31.27 -30.53 0.03
C TYR A 87 -30.47 -31.50 -0.85
N GLY A 88 -29.17 -31.69 -0.57
CA GLY A 88 -28.27 -32.48 -1.41
C GLY A 88 -27.63 -31.69 -2.55
N ARG A 89 -26.45 -32.14 -3.00
CA ARG A 89 -25.55 -31.40 -3.92
C ARG A 89 -26.13 -31.06 -5.30
N ASN A 90 -27.18 -31.77 -5.74
CA ASN A 90 -27.74 -31.71 -7.09
C ASN A 90 -29.24 -31.29 -7.11
N SER A 91 -29.82 -30.90 -5.98
CA SER A 91 -31.23 -30.53 -5.94
C SER A 91 -31.48 -29.14 -6.56
N GLU A 92 -32.54 -29.01 -7.36
CA GLU A 92 -32.96 -27.74 -7.98
C GLU A 92 -33.27 -26.67 -6.93
N ARG A 93 -33.72 -27.08 -5.72
CA ARG A 93 -33.92 -26.20 -4.55
C ARG A 93 -32.67 -25.43 -4.15
N VAL A 94 -31.47 -25.94 -4.43
CA VAL A 94 -30.19 -25.26 -4.12
C VAL A 94 -30.04 -24.00 -4.98
N ILE A 95 -30.48 -24.05 -6.24
CA ILE A 95 -30.42 -22.93 -7.19
C ILE A 95 -31.39 -21.82 -6.77
N GLU A 96 -32.62 -22.19 -6.41
CA GLU A 96 -33.67 -21.26 -5.96
C GLU A 96 -33.24 -20.46 -4.71
N LEU A 97 -32.48 -21.09 -3.80
CA LEU A 97 -32.01 -20.47 -2.57
C LEU A 97 -30.66 -19.75 -2.72
N GLY A 98 -30.22 -19.46 -3.95
CA GLY A 98 -29.04 -18.64 -4.22
C GLY A 98 -27.70 -19.36 -4.02
N ALA A 99 -27.68 -20.70 -4.03
CA ALA A 99 -26.48 -21.52 -4.00
C ALA A 99 -26.26 -22.20 -5.38
N ARG A 100 -25.00 -22.29 -5.85
CA ARG A 100 -24.69 -23.07 -7.06
C ARG A 100 -24.49 -24.55 -6.74
N PRO A 101 -25.12 -25.49 -7.47
CA PRO A 101 -24.86 -26.93 -7.35
C PRO A 101 -23.38 -27.26 -7.54
N VAL A 102 -22.88 -28.28 -6.85
CA VAL A 102 -21.48 -28.71 -6.96
C VAL A 102 -21.34 -29.62 -8.17
N ARG A 103 -20.97 -29.05 -9.33
CA ARG A 103 -20.61 -29.85 -10.51
C ARG A 103 -19.17 -30.37 -10.38
N PRO A 104 -18.90 -31.66 -10.65
CA PRO A 104 -17.54 -32.17 -10.71
C PRO A 104 -16.77 -31.46 -11.85
N ARG A 105 -15.54 -31.01 -11.55
CA ARG A 105 -14.62 -30.46 -12.57
C ARG A 105 -14.03 -31.61 -13.38
N THR A 106 -14.51 -31.81 -14.59
CA THR A 106 -13.86 -32.66 -15.61
C THR A 106 -12.75 -31.86 -16.32
N GLY A 107 -11.67 -31.55 -15.60
CA GLY A 107 -10.47 -31.00 -16.21
C GLY A 107 -9.46 -32.11 -16.46
N LYS A 108 -9.19 -32.47 -17.73
CA LYS A 108 -8.07 -33.35 -18.08
C LYS A 108 -6.78 -32.65 -17.64
N VAL A 109 -6.02 -33.27 -16.75
CA VAL A 109 -4.66 -32.83 -16.41
C VAL A 109 -3.81 -33.02 -17.67
N GLN A 110 -3.50 -31.94 -18.39
CA GLN A 110 -2.50 -31.99 -19.46
C GLN A 110 -1.13 -32.10 -18.77
N GLN A 111 -0.53 -33.29 -18.79
CA GLN A 111 0.88 -33.44 -18.39
C GLN A 111 1.74 -32.66 -19.39
N ALA A 112 2.48 -31.66 -18.90
CA ALA A 112 3.45 -30.92 -19.70
C ALA A 112 4.61 -31.85 -20.08
N LYS A 113 4.81 -32.06 -21.38
CA LYS A 113 5.92 -32.86 -21.93
C LYS A 113 7.21 -32.05 -21.84
N ALA A 114 8.16 -32.50 -21.02
CA ALA A 114 9.48 -31.87 -20.89
C ALA A 114 10.24 -31.93 -22.22
N LYS A 115 10.86 -30.82 -22.63
CA LYS A 115 11.68 -30.71 -23.84
C LYS A 115 13.15 -31.05 -23.49
N PRO A 116 13.89 -31.85 -24.29
CA PRO A 116 15.28 -32.22 -23.97
C PRO A 116 16.26 -31.04 -24.14
N PRO A 117 17.41 -31.04 -23.44
CA PRO A 117 18.40 -29.96 -23.54
C PRO A 117 19.20 -30.05 -24.85
N ALA A 118 19.55 -28.88 -25.41
CA ALA A 118 20.36 -28.76 -26.61
C ALA A 118 21.84 -29.04 -26.32
N VAL A 119 22.51 -29.74 -27.24
CA VAL A 119 23.94 -30.09 -27.19
C VAL A 119 24.77 -28.97 -27.81
N SER A 120 25.79 -28.46 -27.10
CA SER A 120 26.76 -27.49 -27.62
C SER A 120 27.96 -28.18 -28.31
N PRO A 121 28.48 -27.68 -29.44
CA PRO A 121 29.70 -28.21 -30.06
C PRO A 121 31.01 -27.65 -29.43
N PRO A 122 32.16 -28.32 -29.64
CA PRO A 122 33.39 -28.13 -28.86
C PRO A 122 34.35 -27.05 -29.40
N GLY A 123 34.81 -26.21 -28.46
CA GLY A 123 36.12 -25.56 -28.30
C GLY A 123 37.03 -25.23 -29.49
N THR A 124 37.40 -23.94 -29.59
CA THR A 124 38.79 -23.51 -29.85
C THR A 124 39.22 -22.49 -28.78
N SER A 125 40.30 -22.84 -28.07
CA SER A 125 41.10 -22.11 -27.07
C SER A 125 42.07 -21.12 -27.76
N GLY A 126 42.46 -19.92 -27.30
CA GLY A 126 42.37 -19.07 -26.09
C GLY A 126 43.28 -17.82 -26.37
N PRO A 127 43.91 -17.07 -25.43
CA PRO A 127 43.62 -16.64 -24.05
C PRO A 127 43.94 -15.10 -23.85
N PRO A 128 44.13 -14.49 -22.65
CA PRO A 128 43.66 -14.81 -21.29
C PRO A 128 42.81 -13.67 -20.67
N SER A 129 41.89 -14.04 -19.77
CA SER A 129 41.31 -13.13 -18.76
C SER A 129 42.13 -13.17 -17.47
N PRO A 130 42.34 -12.02 -16.79
CA PRO A 130 42.64 -12.00 -15.36
C PRO A 130 41.44 -12.46 -14.51
N PRO A 131 41.68 -12.96 -13.28
CA PRO A 131 40.83 -13.96 -12.63
C PRO A 131 39.66 -13.37 -11.83
N ALA A 132 38.58 -14.15 -11.82
CA ALA A 132 37.49 -14.08 -10.88
C ALA A 132 37.94 -14.31 -9.43
N ALA A 133 37.20 -13.76 -8.47
CA ALA A 133 37.12 -14.37 -7.15
C ALA A 133 35.67 -14.30 -6.65
N ALA A 134 35.20 -15.49 -6.31
CA ALA A 134 33.83 -15.88 -6.04
C ALA A 134 33.44 -15.60 -4.56
N PRO A 135 32.19 -15.92 -4.15
CA PRO A 135 31.61 -15.61 -2.85
C PRO A 135 32.12 -16.57 -1.76
N ASN A 136 32.04 -16.17 -0.50
CA ASN A 136 32.03 -17.12 0.62
C ASN A 136 31.11 -16.66 1.74
N GLU A 137 30.17 -17.54 2.07
CA GLU A 137 29.37 -17.56 3.29
C GLU A 137 30.08 -18.49 4.28
N LYS A 138 30.17 -18.07 5.56
CA LYS A 138 30.36 -18.86 6.81
C LYS A 138 31.76 -19.38 7.21
N ASP A 139 32.24 -18.84 8.33
CA ASP A 139 32.78 -19.55 9.52
C ASP A 139 33.12 -18.45 10.57
N GLU A 140 32.30 -18.21 11.59
CA GLU A 140 32.26 -18.88 12.90
C GLU A 140 33.60 -18.92 13.67
N ALA A 141 33.80 -17.89 14.53
CA ALA A 141 34.44 -17.83 15.86
C ALA A 141 35.83 -18.47 16.14
N PRO A 142 36.57 -17.92 17.13
CA PRO A 142 36.58 -18.65 18.40
C PRO A 142 36.36 -17.80 19.67
N ARG A 143 35.73 -18.50 20.63
CA ARG A 143 35.56 -18.28 22.08
C ARG A 143 36.92 -17.96 22.75
N ASN A 144 37.13 -17.27 23.87
CA ASN A 144 36.48 -17.12 25.20
C ASN A 144 37.39 -16.13 26.04
N PRO A 145 37.24 -15.83 27.37
CA PRO A 145 36.20 -16.21 28.33
C PRO A 145 35.73 -15.13 29.34
N THR A 146 34.71 -15.55 30.11
CA THR A 146 34.47 -15.29 31.55
C THR A 146 33.66 -14.07 31.97
N ALA A 147 32.57 -14.41 32.68
CA ALA A 147 31.66 -13.57 33.44
C ALA A 147 32.33 -12.89 34.64
N GLY A 148 31.79 -11.72 34.99
CA GLY A 148 31.92 -11.02 36.26
C GLY A 148 30.73 -10.10 36.43
#